data_AF-A0A4Y9IYB4-F1
#
_entry.id   AF-A0A4Y9IYB4-F1
#
_cell.length_a   1.000
_cell.length_b   1.000
_cell.length_c   1.000
_cell.angle_alpha   90.00
_cell.angle_beta   90.00
_cell.angle_gamma   90.00
#
_symmetry.space_group_name_H-M   'P 1'
#
loop_
_entity.id
_entity.type
_entity.pdbx_description
1 polymer ?
#
loop_
_entity_poly.entity_id
_entity_poly.type
_entity_poly.pdbx_seq_one_letter_code
_entity_poly.pdbx_strand_id
1 'polypeptide(L)'
;MNPIQESVKGNIFMRIYRFYRDGFRSMTVGRYLWLMIILKLFILFFVFKLFFFPDILKRDYDDDRERAQAVRSALIDEDRNQYQQK
;
A
#
# COMPACT_ATOMS: atom_id res chain seq x y z
N MET A 1 44.20 2.56 -37.48
CA MET A 1 43.32 3.30 -36.55
C MET A 1 42.02 2.51 -36.45
N ASN A 2 41.75 1.87 -35.32
CA ASN A 2 40.50 1.11 -35.11
C ASN A 2 39.45 2.05 -34.51
N PRO A 3 38.25 2.17 -35.11
CA PRO A 3 37.17 2.94 -34.50
C PRO A 3 36.70 2.23 -33.23
N ILE A 4 36.74 2.95 -32.12
CA ILE A 4 36.25 2.51 -30.81
C ILE A 4 34.76 2.17 -30.98
N GLN A 5 34.38 0.91 -30.74
CA GLN A 5 32.97 0.53 -30.72
C GLN A 5 32.31 1.19 -29.51
N GLU A 6 31.45 2.15 -29.78
CA GLU A 6 30.63 2.81 -28.79
C GLU A 6 29.70 1.76 -28.17
N SER A 7 29.92 1.44 -26.89
CA SER A 7 29.06 0.50 -26.20
C SER A 7 27.68 1.15 -26.11
N VAL A 8 26.75 0.73 -26.96
CA VAL A 8 25.34 1.04 -26.80
C VAL A 8 24.99 0.53 -25.41
N LYS A 9 24.91 1.44 -24.43
CA LYS A 9 24.37 1.16 -23.10
C LYS A 9 22.88 0.92 -23.31
N GLY A 10 22.54 -0.22 -23.91
CA GLY A 10 21.18 -0.68 -24.04
C GLY A 10 20.62 -0.72 -22.64
N ASN A 11 19.56 0.06 -22.40
CA ASN A 11 18.95 0.22 -21.08
C ASN A 11 18.77 -1.16 -20.44
N ILE A 12 19.66 -1.51 -19.50
CA ILE A 12 19.67 -2.82 -18.83
C ILE A 12 18.30 -3.05 -18.18
N PHE A 13 17.69 -1.99 -17.64
CA PHE A 13 16.31 -1.95 -17.16
C PHE A 13 15.29 -2.41 -18.21
N MET A 14 15.42 -1.98 -19.47
CA MET A 14 14.53 -2.37 -20.55
C MET A 14 14.69 -3.85 -20.92
N ARG A 15 15.92 -4.37 -20.81
CA ARG A 15 16.22 -5.79 -21.06
C ARG A 15 15.66 -6.67 -19.94
N ILE A 16 15.81 -6.25 -18.68
CA ILE A 16 15.23 -6.93 -17.52
C ILE A 16 13.71 -6.93 -17.61
N TYR A 17 13.09 -5.78 -17.94
CA TYR A 17 11.64 -5.68 -18.11
C TYR A 17 11.11 -6.61 -19.21
N ARG A 18 11.74 -6.61 -20.40
CA ARG A 18 11.36 -7.54 -21.48
C ARG A 18 11.52 -8.99 -21.07
N PHE A 19 12.64 -9.35 -20.44
CA PHE A 19 12.88 -10.72 -20.00
C PHE A 19 11.84 -11.17 -18.97
N TYR A 20 11.52 -10.34 -17.98
CA TYR A 20 10.48 -10.65 -17.00
C TYR A 20 9.10 -10.76 -17.66
N ARG A 21 8.74 -9.81 -18.53
CA ARG A 21 7.46 -9.82 -19.25
C ARG A 21 7.32 -11.04 -20.18
N ASP A 22 8.37 -11.39 -20.91
CA ASP A 22 8.36 -12.49 -21.89
C ASP A 22 8.45 -13.85 -21.20
N GLY A 23 9.25 -13.99 -20.14
CA GLY A 23 9.29 -15.19 -19.29
C GLY A 23 7.98 -15.41 -18.55
N PHE A 24 7.40 -14.37 -17.98
CA PHE A 24 6.12 -14.43 -17.28
C PHE A 24 4.95 -14.76 -18.21
N ARG A 25 4.95 -14.22 -19.44
CA ARG A 25 3.89 -14.47 -20.43
C ARG A 25 4.00 -15.84 -21.12
N SER A 26 5.20 -16.37 -21.29
CA SER A 26 5.41 -17.70 -21.89
C SER A 26 5.09 -18.85 -20.93
N MET A 27 4.99 -18.60 -19.63
CA MET A 27 4.62 -19.59 -18.63
C MET A 27 3.11 -19.62 -18.40
N THR A 28 2.44 -20.64 -18.95
CA THR A 28 1.01 -20.89 -18.70
C THR A 28 0.72 -21.08 -17.20
N VAL A 29 1.54 -21.86 -16.50
CA VAL A 29 1.41 -22.11 -15.05
C VAL A 29 1.70 -20.85 -14.22
N GLY A 30 2.73 -20.09 -14.59
CA GLY A 30 3.15 -18.87 -13.89
C GLY A 30 2.06 -17.80 -13.85
N ARG A 31 1.32 -17.65 -14.95
CA ARG A 31 0.17 -16.73 -15.01
C ARG A 31 -0.92 -17.10 -14.01
N TYR A 32 -1.28 -18.39 -13.90
CA TYR A 32 -2.28 -18.83 -12.93
C TYR A 32 -1.81 -18.67 -11.48
N LEU A 33 -0.53 -18.96 -11.21
CA LEU A 33 0.05 -18.78 -9.87
C LEU A 33 0.03 -17.31 -9.44
N TRP A 34 0.42 -16.40 -10.35
CA TRP A 34 0.42 -14.98 -10.06
C TRP A 34 -0.98 -14.42 -9.89
N LEU A 35 -1.94 -14.91 -10.67
CA LEU A 35 -3.35 -14.59 -10.49
C LEU A 35 -3.83 -15.02 -9.09
N MET A 36 -3.46 -16.22 -8.62
CA MET A 36 -3.76 -16.68 -7.26
C MET A 36 -3.10 -15.80 -6.18
N ILE A 37 -1.87 -15.36 -6.40
CA ILE A 37 -1.16 -14.46 -5.47
C ILE A 37 -1.88 -13.11 -5.40
N ILE A 38 -2.22 -12.50 -6.55
CA ILE A 38 -2.96 -11.24 -6.59
C ILE A 38 -4.33 -11.39 -5.93
N LEU A 39 -5.03 -12.49 -6.21
CA LEU A 39 -6.33 -12.76 -5.61
C LEU A 39 -6.22 -12.86 -4.08
N LYS A 40 -5.22 -13.58 -3.56
CA LYS A 40 -4.96 -13.64 -2.12
C LYS A 40 -4.63 -12.26 -1.56
N LEU A 41 -3.77 -11.48 -2.21
CA LEU A 41 -3.43 -10.12 -1.76
C LEU A 41 -4.66 -9.21 -1.76
N PHE A 42 -5.54 -9.34 -2.76
CA PHE A 42 -6.79 -8.60 -2.81
C PHE A 42 -7.75 -9.02 -1.69
N ILE A 43 -7.94 -10.32 -1.48
CA ILE A 43 -8.79 -10.85 -0.40
C ILE A 43 -8.22 -10.45 0.97
N LEU A 44 -6.92 -10.60 1.18
CA LEU A 44 -6.25 -10.19 2.42
C LEU A 44 -6.43 -8.69 2.63
N PHE A 45 -6.18 -7.86 1.62
CA PHE A 45 -6.38 -6.42 1.71
C PHE A 45 -7.84 -6.07 2.01
N PHE A 46 -8.80 -6.74 1.37
CA PHE A 46 -10.23 -6.48 1.57
C PHE A 46 -10.71 -6.90 2.96
N VAL A 47 -10.32 -8.10 3.41
CA VAL A 47 -10.60 -8.60 4.76
C VAL A 47 -9.91 -7.72 5.79
N PHE A 48 -8.62 -7.44 5.67
CA PHE A 48 -7.93 -6.52 6.56
C PHE A 48 -8.58 -5.13 6.55
N LYS A 49 -8.96 -4.60 5.39
CA LYS A 49 -9.64 -3.31 5.31
C LYS A 49 -11.01 -3.32 5.97
N LEU A 50 -11.79 -4.39 5.83
CA LEU A 50 -13.15 -4.48 6.38
C LEU A 50 -13.16 -4.85 7.86
N PHE A 51 -12.25 -5.70 8.32
CA PHE A 51 -12.16 -6.18 9.71
C PHE A 51 -11.23 -5.34 10.60
N PHE A 52 -10.18 -4.71 10.05
CA PHE A 52 -9.28 -3.83 10.82
C PHE A 52 -9.60 -2.34 10.61
N PHE A 53 -10.38 -2.00 9.57
CA PHE A 53 -11.01 -0.69 9.45
C PHE A 53 -12.51 -0.79 9.18
N PRO A 54 -13.28 -1.56 9.98
CA PRO A 54 -14.72 -1.38 10.02
C PRO A 54 -14.96 0.07 10.44
N ASP A 55 -16.10 0.60 10.06
CA ASP A 55 -16.47 1.99 10.23
C ASP A 55 -16.68 2.35 11.72
N ILE A 56 -15.60 2.28 12.52
CA ILE A 56 -15.49 2.74 13.92
C ILE A 56 -15.80 4.24 14.05
N LEU A 57 -16.01 4.91 12.91
CA LEU A 57 -16.31 6.31 12.79
C LEU A 57 -17.80 6.56 12.51
N LYS A 58 -18.53 5.66 11.81
CA LYS A 58 -19.98 5.76 11.61
C LYS A 58 -20.85 5.04 12.64
N ARG A 59 -20.29 4.13 13.44
CA ARG A 59 -21.13 3.34 14.37
C ARG A 59 -21.64 4.14 15.57
N ASP A 60 -20.94 5.20 15.96
CA ASP A 60 -21.24 5.96 17.19
C ASP A 60 -21.52 7.46 16.95
N TYR A 61 -21.41 7.97 15.72
CA TYR A 61 -21.64 9.39 15.39
C TYR A 61 -22.29 9.55 14.01
N ASP A 62 -23.47 10.18 13.96
CA ASP A 62 -24.20 10.51 12.73
C ASP A 62 -23.55 11.68 11.95
N ASP A 63 -22.74 12.51 12.61
CA ASP A 63 -22.05 13.66 12.01
C ASP A 63 -20.52 13.58 12.20
N ASP A 64 -19.78 13.65 11.10
CA ASP A 64 -18.31 13.64 11.06
C ASP A 64 -17.69 14.79 11.89
N ARG A 65 -18.43 15.88 12.09
CA ARG A 65 -17.98 17.06 12.85
C ARG A 65 -17.92 16.82 14.35
N GLU A 66 -18.91 16.12 14.90
CA GLU A 66 -19.03 15.86 16.34
C GLU A 66 -17.93 14.88 16.80
N ARG A 67 -17.64 13.88 15.97
CA ARG A 67 -16.54 12.93 16.16
C ARG A 67 -15.17 13.59 16.15
N ALA A 68 -14.94 14.52 15.21
CA ALA A 68 -13.70 15.28 15.15
C ALA A 68 -13.51 16.18 16.39
N GLN A 69 -14.61 16.67 16.98
CA GLN A 69 -14.59 17.50 18.17
C GLN A 69 -14.24 16.69 19.44
N ALA A 70 -14.79 15.48 19.60
CA ALA A 70 -14.49 14.59 20.72
C ALA A 70 -13.01 14.13 20.77
N VAL A 71 -12.42 13.81 19.61
CA VAL A 71 -10.98 13.45 19.53
C VAL A 71 -10.10 14.65 19.83
N ARG A 72 -10.48 15.84 19.37
CA ARG A 72 -9.75 17.09 19.67
C ARG A 72 -9.77 17.40 21.16
N SER A 73 -10.92 17.26 21.84
CA SER A 73 -10.99 17.48 23.29
C SER A 73 -10.14 16.48 24.07
N ALA A 74 -10.16 15.19 23.69
CA ALA A 74 -9.34 14.17 24.35
C ALA A 74 -7.83 14.49 24.27
N LEU A 75 -7.34 14.90 23.08
CA LEU A 75 -5.92 15.22 22.88
C LEU A 75 -5.49 16.56 23.52
N ILE A 76 -6.42 17.49 23.72
CA ILE A 76 -6.13 18.82 24.30
C ILE A 76 -6.26 18.82 25.83
N ASP A 77 -7.19 18.05 26.40
CA ASP A 77 -7.39 17.98 27.86
C ASP A 77 -6.35 17.10 28.56
N GLU A 78 -5.79 16.09 27.89
CA GLU A 78 -4.75 15.23 28.46
C GLU A 78 -3.43 15.98 28.68
N ASP A 79 -3.14 16.98 27.82
CA ASP A 79 -2.02 17.91 27.99
C ASP A 79 -2.20 18.79 29.24
N ARG A 80 -3.43 19.19 29.60
CA ARG A 80 -3.71 20.06 30.75
C ARG A 80 -3.56 19.37 32.12
N ASN A 81 -3.86 18.08 32.21
CA ASN A 81 -3.81 17.36 33.49
C ASN A 81 -2.37 17.03 33.94
N GLN A 82 -1.42 16.96 33.00
CA GLN A 82 0.00 16.73 33.29
C GLN A 82 0.68 17.93 33.97
N TYR A 83 0.16 19.16 33.79
CA TYR A 83 0.70 20.37 34.44
C TYR A 83 0.16 20.63 35.85
N GLN A 84 -0.92 19.97 36.27
CA GLN A 84 -1.49 20.16 37.61
C GLN A 84 -0.94 19.19 38.68
N GLN A 85 -0.08 18.23 38.31
CA GLN A 85 0.52 17.25 39.23
C GLN A 85 2.01 17.52 39.58
N LYS A 86 2.59 18.63 39.15
CA LYS A 86 3.95 19.08 39.53
C LYS A 86 3.90 20.36 40.33
#